data_AF-A0A559S3F4-F1
#
_entry.id   AF-A0A559S3F4-F1
#
_cell.length_a   1.000
_cell.length_b   1.000
_cell.length_c   1.000
_cell.angle_alpha   90.00
_cell.angle_beta   90.00
_cell.angle_gamma   90.00
#
_symmetry.space_group_name_H-M   'P 1'
#
loop_
_entity.id
_entity.type
_entity.pdbx_description
1 polymer ?
#
loop_
_entity_poly.entity_id
_entity_poly.type
_entity_poly.pdbx_seq_one_letter_code
_entity_poly.pdbx_strand_id
1 'polypeptide(L)' 'MKKKSDLISIIPAFLLMGTALGIQTQNILKHSIIGLIVGIIVYFFLTNRNKRINKTKS' A
#
# COMPACT_ATOMS: atom_id res chain seq x y z
N MET A 1 2.79 21.35 -12.27
CA MET A 1 2.49 19.89 -12.30
C MET A 1 1.54 19.54 -11.16
N LYS A 2 0.26 19.24 -11.45
CA LYS A 2 -0.70 18.80 -10.44
C LYS A 2 -0.39 17.32 -10.15
N LYS A 3 0.26 17.03 -9.02
CA LYS A 3 0.66 15.67 -8.62
C LYS A 3 -0.59 14.84 -8.36
N LYS A 4 -1.06 14.07 -9.36
CA LYS A 4 -2.00 12.96 -9.16
C LYS A 4 -1.23 11.90 -8.38
N SER A 5 -1.34 11.92 -7.06
CA SER A 5 -0.86 10.82 -6.24
C SER A 5 -1.83 9.65 -6.43
N ASP A 6 -1.51 8.76 -7.37
CA ASP A 6 -2.23 7.49 -7.51
C ASP A 6 -1.94 6.64 -6.27
N LEU A 7 -2.82 6.77 -5.27
CA LEU A 7 -2.83 5.95 -4.05
C LEU A 7 -2.86 4.44 -4.35
N ILE A 8 -3.21 4.07 -5.59
CA ILE A 8 -3.14 2.72 -6.14
C ILE A 8 -1.70 2.17 -6.10
N SER A 9 -0.67 3.01 -6.27
CA SER A 9 0.74 2.60 -6.22
C SER A 9 1.21 2.11 -4.84
N ILE A 10 0.42 2.34 -3.78
CA ILE A 10 0.74 1.84 -2.43
C ILE A 10 0.73 0.30 -2.41
N ILE A 11 -0.19 -0.34 -3.13
CA ILE A 11 -0.36 -1.80 -3.15
C ILE A 11 0.89 -2.50 -3.72
N PRO A 12 1.38 -2.16 -4.94
CA PRO A 12 2.58 -2.78 -5.48
C PRO A 12 3.83 -2.44 -4.65
N ALA A 13 3.89 -1.27 -4.00
CA ALA A 13 5.00 -0.93 -3.11
C ALA A 13 5.08 -1.87 -1.88
N PHE A 14 3.96 -2.13 -1.22
CA PHE A 14 3.92 -3.04 -0.07
C PHE A 14 4.11 -4.51 -0.45
N LEU A 15 3.66 -4.92 -1.64
CA LEU A 15 3.94 -6.25 -2.19
C LEU A 15 5.45 -6.45 -2.41
N LEU A 16 6.13 -5.48 -3.02
CA LEU A 16 7.58 -5.49 -3.24
C LEU A 16 8.35 -5.49 -1.91
N MET A 17 7.88 -4.74 -0.91
CA MET A 17 8.50 -4.71 0.41
C MET A 17 8.36 -6.05 1.14
N GLY A 18 7.18 -6.69 1.08
CA GLY A 18 6.96 -8.01 1.66
C GLY A 18 7.77 -9.11 0.97
N THR A 19 7.90 -9.04 -0.35
CA THR A 19 8.77 -9.98 -1.09
C THR A 19 10.24 -9.77 -0.79
N ALA A 20 10.74 -8.53 -0.67
CA ALA A 20 12.12 -8.25 -0.28
C ALA A 20 12.48 -8.82 1.10
N LEU A 21 11.59 -8.63 2.10
CA LEU A 21 11.74 -9.23 3.43
C LEU A 21 11.65 -10.76 3.39
N GLY A 22 10.82 -11.29 2.49
CA GLY A 22 10.70 -12.72 2.26
C GLY A 22 11.93 -13.37 1.64
N ILE A 23 12.62 -12.65 0.74
CA ILE A 23 13.91 -13.07 0.19
C ILE A 23 14.96 -13.11 1.30
N GLN A 24 14.99 -12.07 2.15
CA GLN A 24 15.92 -11.99 3.28
C GLN A 24 15.72 -13.13 4.29
N THR A 25 14.47 -13.51 4.58
CA THR A 25 14.13 -14.54 5.57
C THR A 25 14.01 -15.96 4.99
N GLN A 26 14.33 -16.12 3.69
CA GLN A 26 14.11 -17.34 2.90
C GLN A 26 12.66 -17.88 2.93
N ASN A 27 11.70 -17.05 3.34
CA ASN A 27 10.28 -17.37 3.48
C ASN A 27 9.44 -16.40 2.64
N ILE A 28 9.69 -16.42 1.33
CA ILE A 28 9.15 -15.47 0.35
C ILE A 28 7.62 -15.46 0.34
N LEU A 29 7.00 -16.65 0.32
CA LEU A 29 5.54 -16.78 0.24
C LEU A 29 4.85 -16.19 1.47
N LYS A 30 5.36 -16.49 2.68
CA LYS A 30 4.78 -15.99 3.94
C LYS A 30 4.86 -14.47 4.04
N HIS A 31 6.02 -13.88 3.75
CA HIS A 31 6.22 -12.44 3.85
C HIS A 31 5.55 -11.66 2.71
N SER A 32 5.43 -12.25 1.51
CA SER A 32 4.65 -11.67 0.41
C SER A 32 3.17 -11.56 0.77
N ILE A 33 2.57 -12.59 1.36
CA ILE A 33 1.17 -12.58 1.82
C ILE A 33 0.97 -11.52 2.89
N ILE A 34 1.90 -11.40 3.84
CA ILE A 34 1.85 -10.37 4.89
C ILE A 34 1.95 -8.97 4.27
N GLY A 35 2.87 -8.75 3.32
CA GLY A 35 3.02 -7.49 2.59
C GLY A 35 1.77 -7.11 1.80
N LEU A 36 1.10 -8.09 1.17
CA LEU A 36 -0.17 -7.88 0.49
C LEU A 36 -1.29 -7.47 1.45
N ILE A 37 -1.43 -8.17 2.60
CA ILE A 37 -2.44 -7.86 3.62
C ILE A 37 -2.22 -6.44 4.18
N VAL A 38 -1.00 -6.11 4.56
CA VAL A 38 -0.64 -4.78 5.06
C VAL A 38 -0.89 -3.71 3.99
N GLY A 39 -0.52 -3.97 2.73
CA GLY A 39 -0.77 -3.07 1.61
C GLY A 39 -2.26 -2.77 1.40
N ILE A 40 -3.13 -3.78 1.52
CA ILE A 40 -4.59 -3.62 1.43
C ILE A 40 -5.13 -2.76 2.59
N ILE A 41 -4.69 -3.02 3.82
CA ILE A 41 -5.10 -2.25 5.00
C ILE A 41 -4.72 -0.77 4.85
N VAL A 42 -3.46 -0.52 4.45
CA VAL A 42 -2.94 0.84 4.27
C VAL A 42 -3.65 1.54 3.10
N TYR A 43 -3.90 0.85 1.99
CA TYR A 43 -4.67 1.36 0.87
C TYR A 43 -6.10 1.77 1.28
N PHE A 44 -6.77 0.92 2.06
CA PHE A 44 -8.12 1.21 2.56
C PHE A 44 -8.12 2.45 3.46
N PHE A 45 -7.16 2.53 4.38
CA PHE A 45 -7.01 3.67 5.28
C PHE A 45 -6.73 4.98 4.53
N LEU A 46 -5.80 4.95 3.57
CA LEU A 46 -5.46 6.11 2.74
C LEU A 46 -6.62 6.53 1.83
N THR A 47 -7.32 5.56 1.23
CA THR A 47 -8.51 5.82 0.40
C THR A 47 -9.60 6.51 1.23
N ASN A 48 -9.86 6.01 2.44
CA ASN A 48 -10.85 6.60 3.34
C ASN A 48 -10.46 8.03 3.77
N ARG A 49 -9.18 8.25 4.11
CA ARG A 49 -8.65 9.59 4.44
C ARG A 49 -8.71 10.55 3.25
N ASN A 50 -8.33 10.10 2.07
CA ASN A 50 -8.31 10.92 0.85
C ASN A 50 -9.72 11.38 0.45
N LYS A 51 -10.73 10.51 0.61
CA LYS A 51 -12.15 10.87 0.44
C LYS A 51 -12.59 11.98 1.40
N ARG A 52 -12.12 11.97 2.66
CA ARG A 52 -12.45 13.00 3.66
C ARG A 52 -11.78 14.35 3.36
N ILE A 53 -10.53 14.34 2.88
CA ILE A 53 -9.76 15.55 2.55
C ILE A 53 -10.32 16.26 1.30
N ASN A 54 -10.73 15.51 0.27
CA ASN A 54 -11.40 16.12 -0.90
C ASN A 54 -12.78 16.71 -0.55
N LYS A 55 -13.47 16.15 0.45
CA LYS A 55 -14.77 16.66 0.91
C LYS A 55 -14.65 17.95 1.75
N THR A 56 -13.51 18.21 2.37
CA THR A 56 -13.24 19.44 3.15
C THR A 56 -12.62 20.57 2.34
N LYS A 57 -12.27 20.31 1.07
CA LYS A 57 -11.78 21.32 0.11
C LYS A 57 -12.87 21.85 -0.83
N SER A 58 -14.12 21.42 -0.67
CA SER A 58 -15.28 21.93 -1.41
C SER A 58 -16.03 22.98 -0.60
#